data_AF-A0A7D9H547-F1
#
_entry.id   AF-A0A7D9H547-F1
#
_cell.length_a   1.000
_cell.length_b   1.000
_cell.length_c   1.000
_cell.angle_alpha   90.00
_cell.angle_beta   90.00
_cell.angle_gamma   90.00
#
_symmetry.space_group_name_H-M   'P 1'
#
loop_
_entity.id
_entity.type
_entity.pdbx_description
1 polymer ?
#
loop_
_entity_poly.entity_id
_entity_poly.type
_entity_poly.pdbx_seq_one_letter_code
_entity_poly.pdbx_strand_id
1 'polypeptide(L)'
;NRPELMEEIKLSRNAREREVYDNLADLYAVVNTLQHLEKAYIRDCVTPKEYTAACSKLLVQYKAAFKQVQGEEYPDIESFIKKYRLDCPAALERIKEGRPITIKDDKGNTSKCIADIVSLFITLMDKLRLEIVAMDQLDPDLRDLSDTMNRLSILPSDFVGKQKVNEWL
;
A
#
# COMPACT_ATOMS: atom_id res chain seq x y z
N ASN A 1 -20.20 36.35 38.68
CA ASN A 1 -18.94 36.61 37.94
C ASN A 1 -18.28 35.29 37.60
N ARG A 2 -18.03 35.04 36.32
CA ARG A 2 -17.35 33.85 35.78
C ARG A 2 -15.96 34.26 35.25
N PRO A 3 -14.94 34.38 36.12
CA PRO A 3 -13.60 34.82 35.72
C PRO A 3 -12.93 33.88 34.71
N GLU A 4 -13.32 32.60 34.68
CA GLU A 4 -12.86 31.61 33.69
C GLU A 4 -13.23 31.95 32.25
N LEU A 5 -14.20 32.86 32.03
CA LEU A 5 -14.57 33.36 30.70
C LEU A 5 -13.78 34.62 30.30
N MET A 6 -12.99 35.18 31.21
CA MET A 6 -12.21 36.41 30.97
C MET A 6 -10.73 36.12 30.66
N GLU A 7 -10.30 34.86 30.73
CA GLU A 7 -8.94 34.43 30.43
C GLU A 7 -8.90 33.57 29.15
N GLU A 8 -7.88 33.78 28.32
CA GLU A 8 -7.65 32.97 27.13
C GLU A 8 -7.24 31.53 27.49
N ILE A 9 -7.98 30.56 26.96
CA ILE A 9 -7.66 29.14 27.14
C ILE A 9 -6.48 28.77 26.25
N LYS A 10 -5.40 28.27 26.87
CA LYS A 10 -4.23 27.75 26.17
C LYS A 10 -4.38 26.25 25.90
N LEU A 11 -3.99 25.83 24.69
CA LEU A 11 -4.01 24.43 24.29
C LEU A 11 -3.06 23.57 25.14
N SER A 12 -1.87 24.08 25.44
CA SER A 12 -0.85 23.41 26.26
C SER A 12 -0.32 24.35 27.35
N ARG A 13 0.00 23.81 28.52
CA ARG A 13 0.58 24.55 29.66
C ARG A 13 2.06 24.25 29.91
N ASN A 14 2.59 23.19 29.31
CA ASN A 14 3.99 22.78 29.43
C ASN A 14 4.54 22.20 28.12
N ALA A 15 5.86 22.01 28.05
CA ALA A 15 6.55 21.53 26.85
C ALA A 15 6.10 20.12 26.43
N ARG A 16 5.82 19.24 27.40
CA ARG A 16 5.36 17.87 27.13
C ARG A 16 3.97 17.84 26.50
N GLU A 17 3.03 18.62 27.02
CA GLU A 17 1.70 18.76 26.43
C GLU A 17 1.78 19.34 25.02
N ARG A 18 2.67 20.31 24.79
CA ARG A 18 2.88 20.89 23.46
C ARG A 18 3.31 19.83 22.45
N GLU A 19 4.31 19.01 22.80
CA GLU A 19 4.78 17.92 21.96
C GLU A 19 3.68 16.89 21.65
N VAL A 20 2.82 16.59 22.63
CA VAL A 20 1.64 15.73 22.39
C VAL A 20 0.71 16.35 21.33
N TYR A 21 0.39 17.64 21.43
CA TYR A 21 -0.44 18.31 20.43
C TYR A 21 0.23 18.44 19.06
N ASP A 22 1.55 18.61 19.02
CA ASP A 22 2.31 18.63 17.76
C ASP A 22 2.21 17.27 17.06
N ASN A 23 2.38 16.16 17.79
CA ASN A 23 2.21 14.80 17.25
C ASN A 23 0.77 14.54 16.76
N LEU A 24 -0.24 15.00 17.51
CA LEU A 24 -1.65 14.90 17.13
C LEU A 24 -1.93 15.71 15.86
N ALA A 25 -1.37 16.91 15.75
CA ALA A 25 -1.51 17.78 14.59
C ALA A 25 -0.85 17.18 13.33
N ASP A 26 0.33 16.55 13.48
CA ASP A 26 1.01 15.85 12.39
C ASP A 26 0.18 14.68 11.87
N LEU A 27 -0.36 13.83 12.76
CA LEU A 27 -1.25 12.74 12.36
C LEU A 27 -2.50 13.27 11.65
N TYR A 28 -3.13 14.32 12.20
CA TYR A 28 -4.29 14.97 11.58
C TYR A 28 -3.97 15.46 10.16
N ALA A 29 -2.84 16.15 9.99
CA ALA A 29 -2.42 16.70 8.72
C ALA A 29 -2.16 15.60 7.69
N VAL A 30 -1.47 14.52 8.07
CA VAL A 30 -1.17 13.40 7.16
C VAL A 30 -2.45 12.70 6.70
N VAL A 31 -3.38 12.40 7.62
CA VAL A 31 -4.67 11.74 7.28
C VAL A 31 -5.49 12.61 6.34
N ASN A 32 -5.59 13.92 6.64
CA ASN A 32 -6.34 14.84 5.80
C ASN A 32 -5.68 15.04 4.42
N THR A 33 -4.35 15.05 4.35
CA THR A 33 -3.61 15.12 3.08
C THR A 33 -3.86 13.88 2.24
N LEU A 34 -3.83 12.68 2.84
CA LEU A 34 -4.14 11.44 2.15
C LEU A 34 -5.58 11.44 1.60
N GLN A 35 -6.55 11.94 2.38
CA GLN A 35 -7.94 12.08 1.93
C GLN A 35 -8.07 12.99 0.69
N HIS A 36 -7.34 14.09 0.66
CA HIS A 36 -7.36 15.01 -0.49
C HIS A 36 -6.65 14.41 -1.70
N LEU A 37 -5.54 13.68 -1.50
CA LEU A 37 -4.85 12.97 -2.58
C LEU A 37 -5.76 11.92 -3.23
N GLU A 38 -6.46 11.12 -2.44
CA GLU A 38 -7.44 10.14 -2.95
C GLU A 38 -8.52 10.81 -3.80
N LYS A 39 -9.12 11.90 -3.30
CA LYS A 39 -10.13 12.66 -4.05
C LYS A 39 -9.57 13.28 -5.33
N ALA A 40 -8.33 13.77 -5.30
CA ALA A 40 -7.69 14.35 -6.49
C ALA A 40 -7.46 13.28 -7.56
N TYR A 41 -7.05 12.07 -7.17
CA TYR A 41 -6.89 10.94 -8.09
C TYR A 41 -8.23 10.48 -8.68
N ILE A 42 -9.28 10.36 -7.86
CA ILE A 42 -10.65 10.02 -8.34
C ILE A 42 -11.16 11.04 -9.37
N ARG A 43 -10.76 12.31 -9.22
CA ARG A 43 -11.12 13.40 -10.14
C ARG A 43 -10.15 13.56 -11.31
N ASP A 44 -9.25 12.60 -11.51
CA ASP A 44 -8.25 12.60 -12.59
C ASP A 44 -7.38 13.87 -12.62
N CYS A 45 -7.13 14.46 -11.44
CA CYS A 45 -6.32 15.68 -11.31
C CYS A 45 -4.82 15.39 -11.11
N VAL A 46 -4.45 14.12 -10.95
CA VAL A 46 -3.08 13.66 -10.66
C VAL A 46 -2.83 12.39 -11.44
N THR A 47 -1.65 12.27 -12.07
CA THR A 47 -1.33 11.08 -12.85
C THR A 47 -1.16 9.83 -11.96
N PRO A 48 -1.36 8.60 -12.48
CA PRO A 48 -1.16 7.38 -11.70
C PRO A 48 0.23 7.26 -11.09
N LYS A 49 1.27 7.73 -11.79
CA LYS A 49 2.66 7.67 -11.32
C LYS A 49 2.88 8.60 -10.13
N GLU A 50 2.43 9.84 -10.22
CA GLU A 50 2.55 10.83 -9.13
C GLU A 50 1.72 10.42 -7.92
N TYR A 51 0.49 9.98 -8.14
CA TYR A 51 -0.39 9.47 -7.10
C TYR A 51 0.25 8.30 -6.35
N THR A 52 0.76 7.29 -7.07
CA THR A 52 1.35 6.09 -6.45
C THR A 52 2.52 6.44 -5.54
N ALA A 53 3.42 7.32 -6.02
CA ALA A 53 4.57 7.76 -5.25
C ALA A 53 4.15 8.57 -4.01
N ALA A 54 3.22 9.53 -4.17
CA ALA A 54 2.74 10.37 -3.07
C ALA A 54 1.97 9.56 -2.02
N CYS A 55 1.06 8.68 -2.45
CA CYS A 55 0.27 7.84 -1.57
C CYS A 55 1.15 6.87 -0.77
N SER A 56 2.14 6.23 -1.42
CA SER A 56 3.10 5.35 -0.72
C SER A 56 3.87 6.10 0.36
N LYS A 57 4.34 7.33 0.07
CA LYS A 57 5.04 8.17 1.05
C LYS A 57 4.13 8.56 2.22
N LEU A 58 2.89 9.00 1.94
CA LEU A 58 1.92 9.38 2.96
C LEU A 58 1.53 8.20 3.86
N LEU A 59 1.40 6.99 3.32
CA LEU A 59 1.12 5.78 4.11
C LEU A 59 2.27 5.43 5.07
N VAL A 60 3.53 5.63 4.66
CA VAL A 60 4.69 5.46 5.56
C VAL A 60 4.69 6.54 6.64
N GLN A 61 4.46 7.81 6.28
CA GLN A 61 4.37 8.91 7.23
C GLN A 61 3.22 8.72 8.23
N TYR A 62 2.08 8.24 7.76
CA TYR A 62 0.93 7.89 8.60
C TYR A 62 1.31 6.86 9.66
N LYS A 63 1.97 5.76 9.27
CA LYS A 63 2.39 4.72 10.23
C LYS A 63 3.32 5.28 11.31
N ALA A 64 4.25 6.16 10.93
CA ALA A 64 5.16 6.81 11.86
C ALA A 64 4.41 7.78 12.80
N ALA A 65 3.57 8.66 12.26
CA ALA A 65 2.79 9.63 13.02
C ALA A 65 1.80 8.94 13.98
N PHE A 66 1.09 7.91 13.51
CA PHE A 66 0.16 7.15 14.33
C PHE A 66 0.87 6.46 15.49
N LYS A 67 2.09 5.92 15.29
CA LYS A 67 2.87 5.31 16.35
C LYS A 67 3.24 6.29 17.48
N GLN A 68 3.39 7.59 17.19
CA GLN A 68 3.64 8.61 18.22
C GLN A 68 2.39 8.98 19.02
N VAL A 69 1.21 8.78 18.43
CA VAL A 69 -0.10 9.11 19.02
C VAL A 69 -0.75 7.90 19.69
N GLN A 70 -0.37 6.68 19.27
CA GLN A 70 -1.00 5.44 19.71
C GLN A 70 -0.85 5.24 21.23
N GLY A 71 -1.97 4.99 21.89
CA GLY A 71 -2.03 4.80 23.34
C GLY A 71 -3.44 4.42 23.79
N GLU A 72 -3.72 4.51 25.09
CA GLU A 72 -5.03 4.15 25.65
C GLU A 72 -6.17 5.01 25.07
N GLU A 73 -5.90 6.29 24.78
CA GLU A 73 -6.88 7.22 24.22
C GLU A 73 -7.13 6.99 22.72
N TYR A 74 -6.12 6.49 22.00
CA TYR A 74 -6.14 6.27 20.55
C TYR A 74 -5.56 4.88 20.23
N PRO A 75 -6.30 3.79 20.52
CA PRO A 75 -5.83 2.44 20.23
C PRO A 75 -5.74 2.17 18.72
N ASP A 76 -6.66 2.76 17.96
CA ASP A 76 -6.82 2.65 16.52
C ASP A 76 -7.09 4.03 15.87
N ILE A 77 -7.01 4.08 14.54
CA ILE A 77 -7.18 5.32 13.78
C ILE A 77 -8.64 5.78 13.77
N GLU A 78 -9.58 4.85 13.85
CA GLU A 78 -11.02 5.11 13.93
C GLU A 78 -11.37 5.92 15.17
N SER A 79 -10.76 5.61 16.31
CA SER A 79 -10.91 6.33 17.57
C SER A 79 -10.42 7.78 17.45
N PHE A 80 -9.26 7.99 16.81
CA PHE A 80 -8.72 9.32 16.55
C PHE A 80 -9.64 10.15 15.61
N ILE A 81 -10.05 9.55 14.50
CA ILE A 81 -10.95 10.18 13.52
C ILE A 81 -12.28 10.57 14.14
N LYS A 82 -12.85 9.70 14.99
CA LYS A 82 -14.10 9.98 15.70
C LYS A 82 -13.94 11.13 16.69
N LYS A 83 -12.84 11.18 17.45
CA LYS A 83 -12.60 12.23 18.45
C LYS A 83 -12.48 13.61 17.80
N TYR A 84 -11.70 13.71 16.72
CA TYR A 84 -11.46 14.97 16.02
C TYR A 84 -12.43 15.25 14.88
N ARG A 85 -13.43 14.38 14.67
CA ARG A 85 -14.49 14.50 13.66
C ARG A 85 -13.94 14.66 12.24
N LEU A 86 -12.91 13.90 11.89
CA LEU A 86 -12.39 13.89 10.52
C LEU A 86 -13.34 13.14 9.58
N ASP A 87 -13.76 13.77 8.49
CA ASP A 87 -14.50 13.08 7.41
C ASP A 87 -13.50 12.59 6.34
N CYS A 88 -12.92 11.41 6.59
CA CYS A 88 -11.83 10.85 5.79
C CYS A 88 -12.06 9.41 5.29
N PRO A 89 -13.21 9.08 4.66
CA PRO A 89 -13.53 7.71 4.25
C PRO A 89 -12.55 7.12 3.23
N ALA A 90 -12.03 7.91 2.29
CA ALA A 90 -11.11 7.40 1.28
C ALA A 90 -9.71 7.13 1.86
N ALA A 91 -9.23 8.01 2.74
CA ALA A 91 -8.00 7.78 3.49
C ALA A 91 -8.08 6.54 4.38
N LEU A 92 -9.22 6.32 5.05
CA LEU A 92 -9.44 5.13 5.88
C LEU A 92 -9.32 3.83 5.08
N GLU A 93 -9.97 3.74 3.92
CA GLU A 93 -9.86 2.57 3.05
C GLU A 93 -8.40 2.33 2.60
N ARG A 94 -7.67 3.40 2.23
CA ARG A 94 -6.24 3.27 1.88
C ARG A 94 -5.36 2.85 3.05
N ILE A 95 -5.60 3.39 4.23
CA ILE A 95 -4.86 3.04 5.45
C ILE A 95 -5.09 1.56 5.78
N LYS A 96 -6.34 1.10 5.68
CA LYS A 96 -6.72 -0.29 5.91
C LYS A 96 -6.10 -1.25 4.89
N GLU A 97 -6.06 -0.88 3.62
CA GLU A 97 -5.37 -1.65 2.59
C GLU A 97 -3.84 -1.59 2.69
N GLY A 98 -3.29 -0.50 3.24
CA GLY A 98 -1.87 -0.29 3.45
C GLY A 98 -1.06 -0.03 2.16
N ARG A 99 -1.73 0.25 1.04
CA ARG A 99 -1.13 0.49 -0.28
C ARG A 99 -1.97 1.42 -1.17
N PRO A 100 -1.36 2.10 -2.16
CA PRO A 100 -2.10 2.87 -3.17
C PRO A 100 -3.06 2.02 -4.00
N ILE A 101 -4.17 2.59 -4.46
CA ILE A 101 -5.19 1.85 -5.25
C ILE A 101 -4.65 1.31 -6.59
N THR A 102 -3.58 1.90 -7.11
CA THR A 102 -2.88 1.49 -8.34
C THR A 102 -2.07 0.22 -8.15
N ILE A 103 -1.73 -0.15 -6.91
CA ILE A 103 -0.99 -1.37 -6.59
C ILE A 103 -1.98 -2.45 -6.21
N LYS A 104 -2.14 -3.44 -7.10
CA LYS A 104 -2.93 -4.64 -6.83
C LYS A 104 -2.15 -5.54 -5.86
N ASP A 105 -2.87 -6.16 -4.94
CA ASP A 105 -2.33 -7.13 -4.00
C ASP A 105 -2.55 -8.53 -4.53
N ASP A 106 -1.49 -9.35 -4.46
CA ASP A 106 -1.56 -10.77 -4.74
C ASP A 106 -2.27 -11.54 -3.60
N LYS A 107 -2.79 -10.85 -2.59
CA LYS A 107 -3.42 -11.37 -1.35
C LYS A 107 -2.49 -12.28 -0.57
N GLY A 108 -1.20 -11.94 -0.51
CA GLY A 108 -0.18 -12.81 0.08
C GLY A 108 0.23 -14.01 -0.79
N ASN A 109 -0.29 -14.14 -2.02
CA ASN A 109 0.19 -15.14 -2.97
C ASN A 109 1.53 -14.77 -3.61
N THR A 110 2.15 -13.62 -3.32
CA THR A 110 3.43 -13.25 -3.93
C THR A 110 4.50 -14.32 -3.67
N SER A 111 4.68 -14.75 -2.42
CA SER A 111 5.65 -15.81 -2.08
C SER A 111 5.31 -17.14 -2.74
N LYS A 112 4.01 -17.47 -2.85
CA LYS A 112 3.55 -18.67 -3.54
C LYS A 112 3.81 -18.59 -5.04
N CYS A 113 3.46 -17.48 -5.69
CA CYS A 113 3.70 -17.24 -7.11
C CYS A 113 5.20 -17.28 -7.42
N ILE A 114 6.05 -16.72 -6.55
CA ILE A 114 7.51 -16.82 -6.70
C ILE A 114 7.95 -18.29 -6.63
N ALA A 115 7.47 -19.06 -5.64
CA ALA A 115 7.80 -20.48 -5.51
C ALA A 115 7.33 -21.29 -6.73
N ASP A 116 6.11 -21.05 -7.20
CA ASP A 116 5.51 -21.71 -8.36
C ASP A 116 6.30 -21.37 -9.65
N ILE A 117 6.65 -20.09 -9.88
CA ILE A 117 7.47 -19.67 -11.03
C ILE A 117 8.85 -20.34 -11.00
N VAL A 118 9.52 -20.35 -9.84
CA VAL A 118 10.83 -21.00 -9.71
C VAL A 118 10.72 -22.49 -9.97
N SER A 119 9.70 -23.15 -9.42
CA SER A 119 9.43 -24.57 -9.65
C SER A 119 9.23 -24.87 -11.14
N LEU A 120 8.37 -24.11 -11.83
CA LEU A 120 8.08 -24.29 -13.25
C LEU A 120 9.32 -24.08 -14.14
N PHE A 121 10.16 -23.08 -13.83
CA PHE A 121 11.43 -22.90 -14.53
C PHE A 121 12.37 -24.10 -14.35
N ILE A 122 12.49 -24.63 -13.13
CA ILE A 122 13.31 -25.83 -12.86
C ILE A 122 12.76 -27.03 -13.65
N THR A 123 11.45 -27.27 -13.57
CA THR A 123 10.78 -28.36 -14.30
C THR A 123 11.00 -28.27 -15.81
N LEU A 124 10.82 -27.09 -16.41
CA LEU A 124 11.05 -26.88 -17.84
C LEU A 124 12.51 -27.10 -18.22
N MET A 125 13.46 -26.57 -17.44
CA MET A 125 14.89 -26.80 -17.69
C MET A 125 15.28 -28.27 -17.59
N ASP A 126 14.74 -29.01 -16.61
CA ASP A 126 15.01 -30.42 -16.44
C ASP A 126 14.40 -31.27 -17.57
N LYS A 127 13.19 -30.94 -18.04
CA LYS A 127 12.62 -31.56 -19.25
C LYS A 127 13.53 -31.38 -20.47
N LEU A 128 14.04 -30.17 -20.70
CA LEU A 128 14.95 -29.90 -21.82
C LEU A 128 16.28 -30.65 -21.69
N ARG A 129 16.83 -30.76 -20.46
CA ARG A 129 18.04 -31.55 -20.19
C ARG A 129 17.87 -33.04 -20.40
N LEU A 130 16.65 -33.56 -20.22
CA LEU A 130 16.26 -34.93 -20.51
C LEU A 130 15.89 -35.15 -21.99
N GLU A 131 16.14 -34.16 -22.86
CA GLU A 131 15.81 -34.19 -24.29
C GLU A 131 14.30 -34.31 -24.58
N ILE A 132 13.45 -33.93 -23.63
CA ILE A 132 12.00 -33.85 -23.83
C ILE A 132 11.70 -32.56 -24.58
N VAL A 133 11.57 -32.66 -25.90
CA VAL A 133 11.37 -31.52 -26.82
C VAL A 133 10.01 -31.52 -27.52
N ALA A 134 9.14 -32.48 -27.20
CA ALA A 134 7.82 -32.57 -27.79
C ALA A 134 6.91 -31.43 -27.27
N MET A 135 6.22 -30.75 -28.19
CA MET A 135 5.43 -29.55 -27.87
C MET A 135 4.32 -29.84 -26.86
N ASP A 136 3.62 -30.96 -26.99
CA ASP A 136 2.57 -31.39 -26.06
C ASP A 136 3.07 -31.64 -24.63
N GLN A 137 4.36 -31.88 -24.47
CA GLN A 137 5.00 -32.10 -23.18
C GLN A 137 5.52 -30.81 -22.53
N LEU A 138 5.78 -29.76 -23.32
CA LEU A 138 6.32 -28.47 -22.85
C LEU A 138 5.26 -27.36 -22.75
N ASP A 139 4.29 -27.33 -23.67
CA ASP A 139 3.23 -26.30 -23.73
C ASP A 139 2.45 -26.14 -22.42
N PRO A 140 2.03 -27.22 -21.70
CA PRO A 140 1.28 -27.06 -20.45
C PRO A 140 2.06 -26.29 -19.37
N ASP A 141 3.34 -26.62 -19.18
CA ASP A 141 4.19 -25.99 -18.17
C ASP A 141 4.56 -24.55 -18.58
N LEU A 142 4.79 -24.30 -19.87
CA LEU A 142 5.06 -22.96 -20.39
C LEU A 142 3.85 -22.04 -20.23
N ARG A 143 2.63 -22.54 -20.46
CA ARG A 143 1.39 -21.78 -20.25
C ARG A 143 1.21 -21.44 -18.78
N ASP A 144 1.36 -22.43 -17.90
CA ASP A 144 1.22 -22.21 -16.45
C ASP A 144 2.30 -21.25 -15.92
N LEU A 145 3.51 -21.31 -16.47
CA LEU A 145 4.57 -20.35 -16.18
C LEU A 145 4.19 -18.93 -16.61
N SER A 146 3.72 -18.74 -17.84
CA SER A 146 3.30 -17.43 -18.35
C SER A 146 2.15 -16.85 -17.51
N ASP A 147 1.14 -17.66 -17.22
CA ASP A 147 0.00 -17.26 -16.40
C ASP A 147 0.42 -16.90 -14.98
N THR A 148 1.30 -17.71 -14.36
CA THR A 148 1.81 -17.43 -13.01
C THR A 148 2.66 -16.17 -12.97
N MET A 149 3.50 -15.93 -13.98
CA MET A 149 4.26 -14.67 -14.10
C MET A 149 3.33 -13.46 -14.29
N ASN A 150 2.21 -13.62 -15.00
CA ASN A 150 1.23 -12.55 -15.18
C ASN A 150 0.42 -12.24 -13.91
N ARG A 151 0.20 -13.23 -13.04
CA ARG A 151 -0.41 -13.03 -11.72
C ARG A 151 0.50 -12.30 -10.72
N LEU A 152 1.82 -12.40 -10.89
CA LEU A 152 2.78 -11.81 -9.97
C LEU A 152 2.84 -10.28 -10.15
N SER A 153 2.15 -9.53 -9.29
CA SER A 153 2.00 -8.06 -9.40
C SER A 153 3.30 -7.27 -9.21
N ILE A 154 4.30 -7.85 -8.52
CA ILE A 154 5.63 -7.23 -8.39
C ILE A 154 6.41 -7.22 -9.72
N LEU A 155 6.08 -8.09 -10.67
CA LEU A 155 6.70 -8.06 -11.99
C LEU A 155 6.07 -6.97 -12.86
N PRO A 156 6.86 -5.99 -13.34
CA PRO A 156 6.39 -5.00 -14.30
C PRO A 156 5.74 -5.62 -15.53
N SER A 157 4.84 -4.89 -16.18
CA SER A 157 4.17 -5.34 -17.41
C SER A 157 5.13 -5.50 -18.58
N ASP A 158 6.23 -4.75 -18.59
CA ASP A 158 7.31 -4.73 -19.58
C ASP A 158 8.50 -5.62 -19.19
N PHE A 159 8.34 -6.49 -18.20
CA PHE A 159 9.42 -7.39 -17.77
C PHE A 159 9.86 -8.30 -18.94
N VAL A 160 11.13 -8.19 -19.33
CA VAL A 160 11.72 -8.92 -20.48
C VAL A 160 11.50 -10.42 -20.38
N GLY A 161 11.53 -11.00 -19.17
CA GLY A 161 11.27 -12.43 -18.98
C GLY A 161 9.85 -12.85 -19.42
N LYS A 162 8.82 -12.00 -19.22
CA LYS A 162 7.46 -12.29 -19.70
C LYS A 162 7.40 -12.34 -21.23
N GLN A 163 8.09 -11.42 -21.89
CA GLN A 163 8.18 -11.41 -23.36
C GLN A 163 8.86 -12.67 -23.87
N LYS A 164 9.98 -13.07 -23.25
CA LYS A 164 10.72 -14.28 -23.65
C LYS A 164 9.93 -15.57 -23.47
N VAL A 165 9.21 -15.73 -22.35
CA VAL A 165 8.35 -16.91 -22.15
C VAL A 165 7.22 -16.95 -23.17
N ASN A 166 6.63 -15.79 -23.52
CA ASN A 166 5.62 -15.71 -24.56
C ASN A 166 6.14 -15.99 -25.97
N GLU A 167 7.44 -15.76 -26.26
CA GLU A 167 8.03 -16.17 -27.55
C GLU A 167 8.16 -17.69 -27.70
N TRP A 168 8.14 -18.43 -26.57
CA TRP A 168 8.23 -19.89 -26.54
C TRP A 168 6.86 -20.59 -26.59
N LEU A 169 5.77 -19.83 -26.42
CA LEU A 169 4.38 -20.29 -26.52
C LEU A 169 3.82 -20.09 -27.93
#